data_AF-Q9ACX8-F1
#
_entry.id   AF-Q9ACX8-F1
#
_cell.length_a   1.000
_cell.length_b   1.000
_cell.length_c   1.000
_cell.angle_alpha   90.00
_cell.angle_beta   90.00
_cell.angle_gamma   90.00
#
_symmetry.space_group_name_H-M   'P 1'
#
loop_
_entity.id
_entity.type
_entity.pdbx_description
1 polymer ?
#
loop_
_entity_poly.entity_id
_entity_poly.type
_entity_poly.pdbx_seq_one_letter_code
_entity_poly.pdbx_strand_id
1 'polypeptide(L)'
;MTARTRSGRWNALAARLHTDRGAGSVEVAVLAVVVLMLVFTIIQVGLFYHARKVAQSAARQGVDAGRQYGSSPGDGVAQARDFLTKFGGSVRGASVTSSGSTAEEIHITVTGHVATLVPGLELTVTQDAHGPIERWTNP
;
A
#
# COMPACT_ATOMS: atom_id res chain seq x y z
N MET A 1 46.42 54.47 -38.35
CA MET A 1 46.30 54.08 -36.92
C MET A 1 44.89 54.44 -36.44
N THR A 2 43.99 53.47 -36.26
CA THR A 2 42.82 53.44 -35.33
C THR A 2 41.78 52.42 -35.80
N ALA A 3 41.94 51.16 -35.36
CA ALA A 3 40.90 50.14 -35.47
C ALA A 3 40.05 50.18 -34.19
N ARG A 4 38.81 50.69 -34.28
CA ARG A 4 37.91 50.87 -33.15
C ARG A 4 37.02 49.64 -32.96
N THR A 5 37.41 48.84 -31.98
CA THR A 5 36.68 47.82 -31.21
C THR A 5 35.15 47.74 -31.40
N ARG A 6 34.71 46.70 -32.13
CA ARG A 6 33.30 46.33 -32.36
C ARG A 6 32.84 45.10 -31.54
N SER A 7 33.52 44.80 -30.42
CA SER A 7 33.37 43.54 -29.68
C SER A 7 32.40 43.58 -28.47
N GLY A 8 31.89 44.76 -28.07
CA GLY A 8 31.08 44.89 -26.84
C GLY A 8 29.60 44.48 -26.96
N ARG A 9 29.02 44.48 -28.17
CA ARG A 9 27.56 44.28 -28.36
C ARG A 9 27.12 42.82 -28.30
N TRP A 10 28.01 41.88 -28.61
CA TRP A 10 27.70 40.46 -28.65
C TRP A 10 27.67 39.83 -27.25
N ASN A 11 28.54 40.29 -26.34
CA ASN A 11 28.62 39.77 -24.98
C ASN A 11 27.41 40.14 -24.11
N ALA A 12 26.83 41.33 -24.33
CA ALA A 12 25.64 41.77 -23.59
C ALA A 12 24.37 40.99 -23.97
N LEU A 13 24.28 40.49 -25.21
CA LEU A 13 23.17 39.67 -25.66
C LEU A 13 23.30 38.22 -25.17
N ALA A 14 24.52 37.67 -25.17
CA ALA A 14 24.81 36.34 -24.65
C ALA A 14 24.55 36.23 -23.13
N ALA A 15 24.86 37.28 -22.36
CA ALA A 15 24.57 37.33 -20.93
C ALA A 15 23.06 37.33 -20.62
N ARG A 16 22.23 38.00 -21.44
CA ARG A 16 20.77 38.02 -21.24
C ARG A 16 20.09 36.69 -21.56
N LEU A 17 20.64 35.91 -22.49
CA LEU A 17 20.17 34.53 -22.77
C LEU A 17 20.63 33.51 -21.73
N HIS A 18 21.58 33.85 -20.86
CA HIS A 18 22.11 32.98 -19.82
C HIS A 18 21.40 33.15 -18.46
N THR A 19 20.68 34.25 -18.26
CA THR A 19 20.10 34.60 -16.95
C THR A 19 18.74 33.95 -16.65
N ASP A 20 18.04 33.39 -17.64
CA ASP A 20 16.72 32.73 -17.42
C ASP A 20 16.77 31.21 -17.19
N ARG A 21 17.95 30.60 -17.11
CA ARG A 21 18.08 29.15 -16.89
C ARG A 21 17.97 28.73 -15.43
N GLY A 22 17.96 29.66 -14.48
CA GLY A 22 17.87 29.37 -13.05
C GLY A 22 16.44 29.23 -12.54
N ALA A 23 15.56 30.20 -12.85
CA ALA A 23 14.18 30.23 -12.36
C ALA A 23 13.32 29.12 -13.00
N GLY A 24 13.37 28.98 -14.33
CA GLY A 24 12.60 27.94 -15.04
C GLY A 24 13.06 26.52 -14.71
N SER A 25 14.35 26.30 -14.47
CA SER A 25 14.85 24.94 -14.16
C SER A 25 14.46 24.50 -12.75
N VAL A 26 14.42 25.40 -11.77
CA VAL A 26 13.95 25.09 -10.41
C VAL A 26 12.45 24.82 -10.41
N GLU A 27 11.67 25.62 -11.14
CA GLU A 27 10.22 25.40 -11.27
C GLU A 27 9.91 24.03 -11.92
N VAL A 28 10.60 23.69 -13.01
CA VAL A 28 10.46 22.38 -13.67
C VAL A 28 10.88 21.23 -12.75
N ALA A 29 11.97 21.40 -11.98
CA ALA A 29 12.41 20.39 -11.02
C ALA A 29 11.38 20.17 -9.90
N VAL A 30 10.81 21.25 -9.36
CA VAL A 30 9.75 21.17 -8.34
C VAL A 30 8.52 20.48 -8.91
N LEU A 31 8.08 20.85 -10.12
CA LEU A 31 6.95 20.20 -10.79
C LEU A 31 7.21 18.71 -11.02
N ALA A 32 8.42 18.33 -11.46
CA ALA A 32 8.79 16.93 -11.66
C ALA A 32 8.69 16.13 -10.34
N VAL A 33 9.17 16.69 -9.23
CA VAL A 33 9.05 16.06 -7.90
C VAL A 33 7.60 15.92 -7.47
N VAL A 34 6.76 16.94 -7.69
CA VAL A 34 5.32 16.89 -7.37
C VAL A 34 4.62 15.80 -8.20
N VAL A 35 4.90 15.72 -9.50
CA VAL A 35 4.33 14.69 -10.37
C VAL A 35 4.77 13.29 -9.92
N LEU A 36 6.04 13.12 -9.58
CA LEU A 36 6.56 11.86 -9.05
C LEU A 36 5.86 11.46 -7.74
N MET A 37 5.66 12.42 -6.84
CA MET A 37 4.92 12.20 -5.58
C MET A 37 3.47 11.78 -5.85
N LEU A 38 2.79 12.40 -6.83
CA LEU A 38 1.43 12.02 -7.22
C LEU A 38 1.38 10.60 -7.78
N VAL A 39 2.31 10.24 -8.67
CA VAL A 39 2.41 8.88 -9.23
C VAL A 39 2.63 7.85 -8.12
N PHE A 40 3.57 8.10 -7.21
CA PHE A 40 3.79 7.20 -6.07
C PHE A 40 2.56 7.12 -5.17
N THR A 41 1.88 8.24 -4.90
CA THR A 41 0.66 8.24 -4.08
C THR A 41 -0.42 7.36 -4.70
N ILE A 42 -0.65 7.45 -6.02
CA ILE A 42 -1.63 6.62 -6.71
C ILE A 42 -1.27 5.14 -6.59
N ILE A 43 -0.01 4.78 -6.83
CA ILE A 43 0.48 3.40 -6.71
C ILE A 43 0.28 2.89 -5.27
N GLN A 44 0.64 3.70 -4.28
CA GLN A 44 0.55 3.35 -2.86
C GLN A 44 -0.89 3.14 -2.40
N VAL A 45 -1.81 4.00 -2.85
CA VAL A 45 -3.25 3.81 -2.62
C VAL A 45 -3.71 2.49 -3.23
N GLY A 46 -3.30 2.19 -4.46
CA GLY A 46 -3.60 0.92 -5.12
C GLY A 46 -3.11 -0.30 -4.32
N LEU A 47 -1.84 -0.26 -3.88
CA LEU A 47 -1.25 -1.33 -3.05
C LEU A 47 -1.98 -1.50 -1.72
N PHE A 48 -2.34 -0.39 -1.06
CA PHE A 48 -3.10 -0.41 0.19
C PHE A 48 -4.47 -1.07 0.00
N TYR A 49 -5.22 -0.68 -1.02
CA TYR A 49 -6.52 -1.29 -1.33
C TYR A 49 -6.40 -2.77 -1.70
N HIS A 50 -5.36 -3.14 -2.45
CA HIS A 50 -5.09 -4.52 -2.79
C HIS A 50 -4.79 -5.37 -1.55
N ALA A 51 -3.89 -4.91 -0.67
CA ALA A 51 -3.58 -5.56 0.60
C ALA A 51 -4.83 -5.72 1.48
N ARG A 52 -5.68 -4.69 1.57
CA ARG A 52 -6.94 -4.73 2.30
C ARG A 52 -7.89 -5.79 1.77
N LYS A 53 -8.06 -5.89 0.44
CA LYS A 53 -8.91 -6.92 -0.18
C LYS A 53 -8.38 -8.33 0.12
N VAL A 54 -7.05 -8.53 0.03
CA VAL A 54 -6.42 -9.81 0.36
C VAL A 54 -6.65 -10.19 1.82
N ALA A 55 -6.43 -9.26 2.75
CA ALA A 55 -6.65 -9.48 4.18
C ALA A 55 -8.13 -9.81 4.49
N GLN A 56 -9.07 -9.11 3.85
CA GLN A 56 -10.50 -9.38 4.01
C GLN A 56 -10.89 -10.76 3.46
N SER A 57 -10.36 -11.16 2.30
CA SER A 57 -10.57 -12.51 1.76
C SER A 57 -9.97 -13.59 2.66
N ALA A 58 -8.79 -13.35 3.23
CA ALA A 58 -8.16 -14.27 4.19
C ALA A 58 -9.01 -14.45 5.44
N ALA A 59 -9.52 -13.35 6.02
CA ALA A 59 -10.37 -13.38 7.20
C ALA A 59 -11.65 -14.17 6.94
N ARG A 60 -12.31 -13.94 5.79
CA ARG A 60 -13.51 -14.69 5.38
C ARG A 60 -13.25 -16.18 5.24
N GLN A 61 -12.17 -16.58 4.57
CA GLN A 61 -11.82 -18.00 4.47
C GLN A 61 -11.50 -18.65 5.81
N GLY A 62 -10.87 -17.90 6.73
CA GLY A 62 -10.66 -18.38 8.10
C GLY A 62 -11.98 -18.58 8.86
N VAL A 63 -12.93 -17.65 8.72
CA VAL A 63 -14.27 -17.78 9.30
C VAL A 63 -15.00 -18.98 8.70
N ASP A 64 -15.00 -19.13 7.38
CA ASP A 64 -15.70 -20.23 6.69
C ASP A 64 -15.12 -21.60 7.09
N ALA A 65 -13.80 -21.71 7.25
CA ALA A 65 -13.17 -22.93 7.72
C ALA A 65 -13.43 -23.19 9.22
N GLY A 66 -13.44 -22.13 10.04
CA GLY A 66 -13.72 -22.26 11.46
C GLY A 66 -15.17 -22.62 11.78
N ARG A 67 -16.13 -22.18 10.95
CA ARG A 67 -17.57 -22.34 11.17
C ARG A 67 -18.11 -23.74 10.87
N GLN A 68 -17.28 -24.62 10.30
CA GLN A 68 -17.68 -25.98 9.99
C GLN A 68 -17.99 -26.77 11.27
N TYR A 69 -18.82 -27.80 11.12
CA TYR A 69 -19.16 -28.64 12.26
C TYR A 69 -17.93 -29.43 12.74
N GLY A 70 -17.53 -29.22 13.99
CA GLY A 70 -16.38 -29.89 14.60
C GLY A 70 -15.03 -29.20 14.37
N SER A 71 -14.98 -28.06 13.67
CA SER A 71 -13.76 -27.25 13.57
C SER A 71 -13.58 -26.35 14.79
N SER A 72 -12.33 -25.99 15.04
CA SER A 72 -11.92 -25.08 16.10
C SER A 72 -11.57 -23.69 15.52
N PRO A 73 -11.56 -22.63 16.36
CA PRO A 73 -11.01 -21.33 15.96
C PRO A 73 -9.56 -21.43 15.47
N GLY A 74 -8.79 -22.42 15.94
CA GLY A 74 -7.43 -22.69 15.50
C GLY A 74 -7.34 -23.12 14.03
N ASP A 75 -8.33 -23.87 13.55
CA ASP A 75 -8.40 -24.32 12.15
C ASP A 75 -8.68 -23.14 11.22
N GLY A 76 -9.55 -22.21 11.65
CA GLY A 76 -9.78 -20.95 10.93
C GLY A 76 -8.52 -20.07 10.83
N VAL A 77 -7.73 -19.99 11.92
CA VAL A 77 -6.44 -19.28 11.90
C VAL A 77 -5.44 -19.95 10.96
N ALA A 78 -5.37 -21.28 10.97
CA ALA A 78 -4.47 -22.04 10.09
C ALA A 78 -4.83 -21.80 8.61
N GLN A 79 -6.12 -21.87 8.27
CA GLN A 79 -6.59 -21.65 6.89
C GLN A 79 -6.33 -20.21 6.42
N ALA A 80 -6.62 -19.21 7.25
CA ALA A 80 -6.34 -17.82 6.92
C ALA A 80 -4.84 -17.56 6.71
N ARG A 81 -3.96 -18.21 7.49
CA ARG A 81 -2.50 -18.15 7.30
C ARG A 81 -2.06 -18.82 6.00
N ASP A 82 -2.64 -19.97 5.65
CA ASP A 82 -2.32 -20.66 4.40
C ASP A 82 -2.73 -19.81 3.18
N PHE A 83 -3.91 -19.17 3.24
CA PHE A 83 -4.33 -18.23 2.19
C PHE A 83 -3.37 -17.03 2.07
N LEU A 84 -2.94 -16.44 3.18
CA LEU A 84 -1.96 -15.36 3.18
C LEU A 84 -0.58 -15.82 2.67
N THR A 85 -0.19 -17.07 2.90
CA THR A 85 1.07 -17.61 2.38
C THR A 85 1.03 -17.72 0.85
N LYS A 86 -0.13 -18.10 0.29
CA LYS A 86 -0.32 -18.28 -1.16
C LYS A 86 -0.56 -16.96 -1.91
N PHE A 87 -1.30 -16.03 -1.30
CA PHE A 87 -1.82 -14.84 -1.98
C PHE A 87 -1.40 -13.52 -1.32
N GLY A 88 -0.75 -13.57 -0.16
CA GLY A 88 -0.36 -12.41 0.65
C GLY A 88 1.01 -11.83 0.32
N GLY A 89 1.59 -12.09 -0.86
CA GLY A 89 2.90 -11.53 -1.25
C GLY A 89 2.98 -9.99 -1.15
N SER A 90 1.84 -9.31 -1.16
CA SER A 90 1.71 -7.85 -0.99
C SER A 90 1.61 -7.39 0.48
N VAL A 91 1.44 -8.32 1.43
CA VAL A 91 1.26 -8.06 2.86
C VAL A 91 2.43 -8.66 3.66
N ARG A 92 3.28 -7.80 4.21
CA ARG A 92 4.43 -8.22 5.03
C ARG A 92 4.02 -8.45 6.49
N GLY A 93 4.60 -9.48 7.10
CA GLY A 93 4.43 -9.77 8.52
C GLY A 93 2.98 -9.97 8.92
N ALA A 94 2.18 -10.63 8.07
CA ALA A 94 0.77 -10.85 8.34
C ALA A 94 0.59 -11.71 9.60
N SER A 95 -0.21 -11.23 10.55
CA SER A 95 -0.64 -12.00 11.73
C SER A 95 -2.14 -12.21 11.72
N VAL A 96 -2.55 -13.42 12.12
CA VAL A 96 -3.95 -13.83 12.20
C VAL A 96 -4.25 -14.22 13.64
N THR A 97 -5.35 -13.71 14.17
CA THR A 97 -5.87 -14.02 15.51
C THR A 97 -7.35 -14.39 15.42
N SER A 98 -7.78 -15.33 16.26
CA SER A 98 -9.19 -15.67 16.46
C SER A 98 -9.78 -15.05 17.74
N SER A 99 -9.08 -14.07 18.33
CA SER A 99 -9.51 -13.37 19.54
C SER A 99 -10.92 -12.80 19.35
N GLY A 100 -11.84 -13.17 20.25
CA GLY A 100 -13.25 -12.82 20.16
C GLY A 100 -14.16 -13.96 19.68
N SER A 101 -13.60 -15.08 19.21
CA SER A 101 -14.38 -16.27 18.91
C SER A 101 -15.03 -16.85 20.17
N THR A 102 -16.29 -17.23 20.07
CA THR A 102 -17.10 -17.88 21.10
C THR A 102 -17.52 -19.28 20.64
N ALA A 103 -18.29 -20.00 21.47
CA ALA A 103 -18.85 -21.31 21.10
C ALA A 103 -19.99 -21.22 20.06
N GLU A 104 -20.41 -20.02 19.68
CA GLU A 104 -21.54 -19.75 18.79
C GLU A 104 -21.16 -18.91 17.57
N GLU A 105 -20.06 -18.18 17.65
CA GLU A 105 -19.62 -17.26 16.62
C GLU A 105 -18.10 -17.28 16.52
N ILE A 106 -17.59 -17.32 15.30
CA ILE A 106 -16.16 -17.26 15.04
C ILE A 106 -15.79 -15.88 14.53
N HIS A 107 -14.72 -15.35 15.12
CA HIS A 107 -14.13 -14.05 14.79
C HIS A 107 -12.70 -14.28 14.35
N ILE A 108 -12.34 -13.82 13.15
CA ILE A 108 -10.97 -13.88 12.62
C ILE A 108 -10.54 -12.47 12.25
N THR A 109 -9.45 -12.03 12.86
CA THR A 109 -8.81 -10.74 12.56
C THR A 109 -7.45 -10.97 11.94
N VAL A 110 -7.22 -10.30 10.81
CA VAL A 110 -5.99 -10.34 10.03
C VAL A 110 -5.36 -8.95 10.04
N THR A 111 -4.10 -8.87 10.48
CA THR A 111 -3.29 -7.65 10.47
C THR A 111 -2.03 -7.87 9.64
N GLY A 112 -1.49 -6.81 9.04
CA GLY A 112 -0.22 -6.88 8.32
C GLY A 112 0.23 -5.52 7.81
N HIS A 113 1.39 -5.49 7.16
CA HIS A 113 2.01 -4.27 6.65
C HIS A 113 1.97 -4.26 5.12
N VAL A 114 1.59 -3.14 4.53
CA VAL A 114 1.58 -2.96 3.08
C VAL A 114 3.00 -2.63 2.62
N ALA A 115 3.45 -3.24 1.53
CA ALA A 115 4.75 -2.91 0.95
C ALA A 115 4.78 -1.42 0.52
N THR A 116 5.70 -0.64 1.08
CA THR A 116 5.86 0.78 0.76
C THR A 116 7.10 1.01 -0.11
N LEU A 117 6.97 1.91 -1.09
CA LEU A 117 8.07 2.38 -1.94
C LEU A 117 8.79 3.61 -1.35
N VAL A 118 8.20 4.23 -0.31
CA VAL A 118 8.75 5.40 0.36
C VAL A 118 9.47 4.92 1.63
N PRO A 119 10.80 5.09 1.73
CA PRO A 119 11.55 4.65 2.91
C PRO A 119 11.06 5.40 4.16
N GLY A 120 10.80 4.66 5.23
CA GLY A 120 10.31 5.20 6.50
C GLY A 120 8.78 5.35 6.60
N LEU A 121 8.02 5.08 5.55
CA LEU A 121 6.57 4.99 5.62
C LEU A 121 6.13 3.55 5.92
N GLU A 122 5.43 3.36 7.05
CA GLU A 122 4.82 2.09 7.43
C GLU A 122 3.29 2.22 7.33
N LEU A 123 2.67 1.38 6.50
CA LEU A 123 1.21 1.35 6.36
C LEU A 123 0.68 0.02 6.86
N THR A 124 -0.08 0.04 7.95
CA THR A 124 -0.69 -1.16 8.52
C THR A 124 -2.11 -1.35 7.97
N VAL A 125 -2.47 -2.58 7.66
CA VAL A 125 -3.83 -2.99 7.33
C VAL A 125 -4.35 -3.97 8.37
N THR A 126 -5.56 -3.72 8.86
CA THR A 126 -6.28 -4.57 9.81
C THR A 126 -7.67 -4.83 9.26
N GLN A 127 -8.07 -6.09 9.11
CA GLN A 127 -9.42 -6.48 8.69
C GLN A 127 -9.92 -7.63 9.55
N ASP A 128 -11.18 -7.55 9.95
CA ASP A 128 -11.91 -8.56 10.69
C ASP A 128 -13.02 -9.19 9.84
N ALA A 129 -13.37 -10.44 10.16
CA ALA A 129 -14.54 -11.12 9.67
C ALA A 129 -15.13 -11.98 10.80
N HIS A 130 -16.46 -12.12 10.82
CA HIS A 130 -17.15 -12.95 11.81
C HIS A 130 -18.36 -13.68 11.21
N GLY A 131 -18.77 -14.77 11.85
CA GLY A 131 -20.00 -15.48 11.49
C GLY A 131 -20.39 -16.62 12.43
N PRO A 132 -21.68 -17.01 12.45
CA PRO A 132 -22.23 -18.00 13.39
C PRO A 132 -21.85 -19.44 13.02
N ILE A 133 -21.48 -20.26 14.00
CA ILE A 133 -21.09 -21.66 13.81
C ILE A 133 -22.30 -22.48 13.34
N GLU A 134 -22.11 -23.35 12.34
CA GLU A 134 -23.17 -24.20 11.83
C GLU A 134 -23.54 -25.29 12.85
N ARG A 135 -24.82 -25.35 13.22
CA ARG A 135 -25.38 -26.39 14.09
C ARG A 135 -26.35 -27.24 13.28
N TRP A 136 -26.20 -28.56 13.35
CA TRP A 136 -27.21 -29.49 12.83
C TRP A 136 -28.47 -29.41 13.69
N THR A 137 -29.48 -28.70 13.21
CA THR A 137 -30.85 -28.85 13.73
C THR A 137 -31.50 -30.00 12.98
N ASN A 138 -31.70 -31.13 13.66
CA ASN A 138 -32.56 -32.20 13.15
C ASN A 138 -34.02 -31.70 13.14
N PRO A 139 -34.82 -32.04 12.11
CA PRO A 139 -36.23 -31.64 12.02
C PRO A 139 -37.11 -32.29 13.09
#